data_AF-A0A4S5BXN6-F1
#
_entry.id   AF-A0A4S5BXN6-F1
#
_cell.length_a   1.000
_cell.length_b   1.000
_cell.length_c   1.000
_cell.angle_alpha   90.00
_cell.angle_beta   90.00
_cell.angle_gamma   90.00
#
_symmetry.space_group_name_H-M   'P 1'
#
loop_
_entity.id
_entity.type
_entity.pdbx_description
1 polymer ?
#
loop_
_entity_poly.entity_id
_entity_poly.type
_entity_poly.pdbx_seq_one_letter_code
_entity_poly.pdbx_strand_id
1 'polypeptide(L)' 'RDISYYLMDHYNWRRPHQYNDGIPPAKAEERPNQVSGFS' A
#
# COMPACT_ATOMS: atom_id res chain seq x y z
N ARG A 1 1.32 20.18 -10.73
CA ARG A 1 1.29 19.07 -9.75
C ARG A 1 0.58 19.63 -8.51
N ASP A 2 -0.66 19.24 -8.24
CA ASP A 2 -1.45 19.80 -7.13
C ASP A 2 -1.20 19.05 -5.79
N ILE A 3 -1.80 19.58 -4.72
CA ILE A 3 -1.66 19.08 -3.35
C ILE A 3 -2.29 17.69 -3.19
N SER A 4 -3.43 17.44 -3.85
CA SER A 4 -4.12 16.15 -3.81
C SER A 4 -3.24 15.06 -4.42
N TYR A 5 -2.58 15.36 -5.55
CA TYR A 5 -1.63 14.44 -6.16
C TYR A 5 -0.38 14.21 -5.30
N TYR A 6 0.12 15.23 -4.59
CA TYR A 6 1.20 15.04 -3.61
C TYR A 6 0.75 14.13 -2.46
N LEU A 7 -0.44 14.37 -1.89
CA LEU A 7 -0.99 13.58 -0.80
C LEU A 7 -1.18 12.11 -1.22
N MET A 8 -1.81 11.88 -2.37
CA MET A 8 -2.02 10.52 -2.91
C MET A 8 -0.70 9.80 -3.17
N ASP A 9 0.25 10.43 -3.87
CA ASP A 9 1.52 9.78 -4.21
C ASP A 9 2.37 9.52 -2.95
N HIS A 10 2.56 10.54 -2.11
CA HIS A 10 3.47 10.44 -0.96
C HIS A 10 2.94 9.50 0.12
N TYR A 11 1.67 9.61 0.52
CA TYR A 11 1.14 8.79 1.61
C TYR A 11 0.91 7.34 1.20
N ASN A 12 0.53 7.08 -0.06
CA ASN A 12 0.27 5.72 -0.52
C ASN A 12 1.56 4.97 -0.85
N TRP A 13 2.61 5.65 -1.35
CA TRP A 13 3.82 4.98 -1.88
C TRP A 13 5.10 5.19 -1.09
N ARG A 14 5.21 6.27 -0.31
CA ARG A 14 6.50 6.65 0.31
C ARG A 14 6.45 6.67 1.83
N ARG A 15 5.29 6.94 2.42
CA ARG A 15 5.17 7.04 3.88
C ARG A 15 5.33 5.65 4.51
N PRO A 16 6.32 5.44 5.39
CA PRO A 16 6.40 4.21 6.16
C PRO A 16 5.20 4.17 7.11
N HIS A 17 4.40 3.11 7.02
CA HIS A 17 3.19 2.97 7.79
C HIS A 17 3.43 1.99 8.95
N GLN A 18 3.42 2.49 10.19
CA GLN A 18 3.72 1.67 11.38
C GLN A 18 2.80 0.45 11.52
N TYR A 19 1.54 0.55 11.09
CA TYR A 19 0.58 -0.55 11.13
C TYR A 19 0.74 -1.56 9.99
N ASN A 20 1.59 -1.26 9.01
CA ASN A 20 1.96 -2.16 7.92
C ASN A 20 3.45 -2.54 8.02
N ASP A 21 4.01 -2.63 9.23
CA ASP A 21 5.42 -2.98 9.45
C ASP A 21 6.41 -2.02 8.75
N GLY A 22 6.03 -0.76 8.59
CA GLY A 22 6.81 0.26 7.87
C GLY A 22 6.63 0.22 6.35
N ILE A 23 5.78 -0.66 5.81
CA ILE A 23 5.51 -0.76 4.38
C ILE A 23 4.44 0.27 3.97
N PRO A 24 4.63 1.00 2.86
CA PRO A 24 3.62 1.91 2.34
C PRO A 24 2.30 1.20 1.99
N PRO A 25 1.14 1.86 2.19
CA PRO A 25 -0.18 1.26 1.94
C PRO A 25 -0.33 0.57 0.58
N ALA A 26 0.08 1.22 -0.51
CA ALA A 26 -0.06 0.65 -1.86
C ALA A 26 0.74 -0.67 -2.05
N LYS A 27 1.87 -0.82 -1.35
CA LYS A 27 2.65 -2.06 -1.35
C LYS A 27 2.05 -3.13 -0.44
N ALA A 28 1.37 -2.72 0.63
CA ALA A 28 0.69 -3.64 1.54
C ALA A 28 -0.61 -4.21 0.95
N GLU A 29 -1.26 -3.47 0.04
CA GLU A 29 -2.46 -3.90 -0.69
C GLU A 29 -2.16 -4.93 -1.79
N GLU A 30 -0.90 -5.06 -2.23
CA GLU A 30 -0.47 -6.03 -3.24
C GLU A 30 -0.36 -7.47 -2.69
N ARG A 31 -1.22 -7.82 -1.74
CA ARG A 31 -1.41 -9.20 -1.28
C ARG A 31 -2.41 -9.85 -2.24
N PRO A 32 -1.98 -10.70 -3.19
CA PRO A 32 -2.94 -11.62 -3.78
C PRO A 32 -3.48 -12.42 -2.60
N ASN A 33 -4.79 -12.34 -2.34
CA ASN A 33 -5.44 -13.36 -1.54
C ASN A 33 -5.08 -14.67 -2.23
N GLN A 34 -4.10 -15.41 -1.71
CA GLN A 34 -3.85 -16.77 -2.15
C GLN A 34 -5.09 -17.53 -1.73
N VAL A 35 -6.09 -17.55 -2.61
CA VAL A 35 -7.14 -18.55 -2.60
C VAL A 35 -6.41 -19.85 -2.91
N SER A 36 -5.86 -20.47 -1.86
CA SER A 36 -5.38 -21.84 -1.89
C SER A 36 -6.60 -22.74 -2.04
N GLY A 37 -7.13 -22.81 -3.26
CA GLY A 37 -8.20 -23.71 -3.67
C GLY A 37 -7.60 -24.82 -4.52
N PHE A 38 -6.80 -25.69 -3.91
CA PHE A 38 -6.52 -27.01 -4.47
C PHE A 38 -7.31 -28.04 -3.65
N SER A 39 -8.42 -28.49 -4.20
CA SER A 39 -9.00 -29.85 -4.09
C SER A 39 -10.17 -29.96 -5.08
#